data_AF-A0AAW1WEP8-F1
#
_entry.id   AF-A0AAW1WEP8-F1
#
_cell.length_a   1.000
_cell.length_b   1.000
_cell.length_c   1.000
_cell.angle_alpha   90.00
_cell.angle_beta   90.00
_cell.angle_gamma   90.00
#
_symmetry.space_group_name_H-M   'P 1'
#
loop_
_entity.id
_entity.type
_entity.pdbx_description
1 polymer ?
#
loop_
_entity_poly.entity_id
_entity_poly.type
_entity_poly.pdbx_seq_one_letter_code
_entity_poly.pdbx_strand_id
1 'polypeptide(L)'
;MKAIKQDSATSINPLPKLQEDDIQFLLDAISSYLNVKVQRTDVLSAWSGIRPLATDPSAKSTESISRDYVVCEDYPGLVTMSGGKWTTYRSMAEDAVNAAIKSGKLTPKNECLTTELQIIGGDGWDSASFTVIAQKYTLMKLSSHGGKLVPQVMDTVAAKHLSHSYGTFADRAAAIAQKQELDKATKFLETFKCLEIA
;
A
#
# COMPACT_ATOMS: atom_id res chain seq x y z
N MET A 1 13.46 -6.26 7.23
CA MET A 1 14.15 -5.27 6.38
C MET A 1 13.42 -5.22 5.05
N LYS A 2 13.07 -4.03 4.57
CA LYS A 2 12.21 -3.83 3.39
C LYS A 2 13.10 -3.62 2.15
N ALA A 3 13.43 -4.69 1.41
CA ALA A 3 14.38 -4.60 0.29
C ALA A 3 13.71 -4.09 -0.99
N ILE A 4 14.38 -3.16 -1.69
CA ILE A 4 13.91 -2.45 -2.89
C ILE A 4 14.96 -2.62 -3.99
N LYS A 5 14.52 -2.95 -5.22
CA LYS A 5 15.33 -3.31 -6.39
C LYS A 5 16.07 -2.11 -7.04
N GLN A 6 17.21 -2.43 -7.68
CA GLN A 6 18.00 -1.63 -8.63
C GLN A 6 17.24 -1.23 -9.91
N ASP A 7 17.60 -0.09 -10.48
CA ASP A 7 17.13 0.44 -11.78
C ASP A 7 17.81 -0.28 -12.97
N SER A 8 17.94 -1.61 -12.92
CA SER A 8 18.57 -2.42 -13.96
C SER A 8 17.55 -2.96 -14.97
N ALA A 9 17.91 -2.93 -16.25
CA ALA A 9 17.10 -3.51 -17.31
C ALA A 9 16.79 -4.98 -16.99
N THR A 10 15.51 -5.36 -17.02
CA THR A 10 15.04 -6.70 -16.69
C THR A 10 13.91 -7.08 -17.65
N SER A 11 13.79 -8.36 -18.00
CA SER A 11 12.62 -8.87 -18.72
C SER A 11 11.35 -8.74 -17.89
N ILE A 12 10.21 -8.54 -18.55
CA ILE A 12 8.92 -8.48 -17.87
C ILE A 12 8.64 -9.85 -17.27
N ASN A 13 8.52 -9.90 -15.94
CA ASN A 13 8.17 -11.09 -15.20
C ASN A 13 7.10 -10.70 -14.16
N PRO A 14 5.90 -11.30 -14.19
CA PRO A 14 4.84 -10.99 -13.23
C PRO A 14 5.19 -11.40 -11.79
N LEU A 15 6.15 -12.31 -11.61
CA LEU A 15 6.64 -12.78 -10.32
C LEU A 15 8.16 -12.56 -10.25
N PRO A 16 8.63 -11.30 -10.15
CA PRO A 16 10.05 -11.03 -10.06
C PRO A 16 10.61 -11.70 -8.81
N LYS A 17 11.69 -12.45 -8.99
CA LYS A 17 12.37 -13.15 -7.90
C LYS A 17 13.51 -12.28 -7.39
N LEU A 18 13.53 -12.08 -6.08
CA LEU A 18 14.64 -11.46 -5.40
C LEU A 18 15.86 -12.39 -5.46
N GLN A 19 17.05 -11.84 -5.72
CA GLN A 19 18.30 -12.60 -5.70
C GLN A 19 18.97 -12.44 -4.33
N GLU A 20 19.71 -13.45 -3.88
CA GLU A 20 20.45 -13.36 -2.61
C GLU A 20 21.54 -12.26 -2.67
N ASP A 21 22.10 -11.99 -3.84
CA ASP A 21 23.04 -10.88 -4.05
C ASP A 21 22.41 -9.51 -3.75
N ASP A 22 21.12 -9.32 -4.04
CA ASP A 22 20.40 -8.08 -3.70
C ASP A 22 20.28 -7.92 -2.17
N ILE A 23 20.02 -9.03 -1.47
CA ILE A 23 19.92 -9.05 -0.01
C ILE A 23 21.29 -8.74 0.60
N GLN A 24 22.33 -9.41 0.11
CA GLN A 24 23.69 -9.21 0.60
C GLN A 24 24.17 -7.78 0.36
N PHE A 25 23.91 -7.22 -0.83
CA PHE A 25 24.21 -5.82 -1.15
C PHE A 25 23.61 -4.85 -0.12
N LEU A 26 22.34 -5.03 0.25
CA LEU A 26 21.70 -4.17 1.23
C LEU A 26 22.22 -4.41 2.65
N LEU A 27 22.53 -5.65 3.03
CA LEU A 27 23.12 -5.97 4.33
C LEU A 27 24.50 -5.33 4.48
N ASP A 28 25.32 -5.38 3.43
CA ASP A 28 26.66 -4.77 3.40
C ASP A 28 26.55 -3.25 3.48
N ALA A 29 25.62 -2.65 2.71
CA ALA A 29 25.37 -1.22 2.74
C ALA A 29 24.96 -0.76 4.16
N ILE A 30 24.00 -1.43 4.80
CA ILE A 30 23.55 -1.08 6.16
C ILE A 30 24.64 -1.29 7.20
N SER A 31 25.46 -2.35 7.06
CA SER A 31 26.55 -2.64 7.99
C SER A 31 27.59 -1.51 8.05
N SER A 32 27.70 -0.69 7.01
CA SER A 32 28.55 0.51 7.01
C SER A 32 28.00 1.67 7.85
N TYR A 33 26.69 1.69 8.13
CA TYR A 33 26.02 2.75 8.87
C TYR A 33 25.69 2.39 10.33
N LEU A 34 25.66 1.10 10.66
CA LEU A 34 25.25 0.62 11.98
C LEU A 34 26.43 0.01 12.75
N ASN A 35 26.50 0.29 14.05
CA ASN A 35 27.45 -0.37 14.96
C ASN A 35 27.06 -1.83 15.30
N VAL A 36 25.94 -2.31 14.78
CA VAL A 36 25.45 -3.68 14.98
C VAL A 36 25.61 -4.45 13.68
N LYS A 37 26.22 -5.63 13.75
CA LYS A 37 26.37 -6.53 12.60
C LYS A 37 25.02 -7.20 12.29
N VAL A 38 24.35 -6.75 11.23
CA VAL A 38 23.10 -7.36 10.74
C VAL A 38 23.45 -8.57 9.89
N GLN A 39 22.79 -9.70 10.12
CA GLN A 39 23.03 -10.96 9.41
C GLN A 39 21.83 -11.37 8.56
N ARG A 40 22.07 -12.25 7.59
CA ARG A 40 21.01 -12.81 6.72
C ARG A 40 19.88 -13.50 7.50
N THR A 41 20.19 -14.06 8.68
CA THR A 41 19.24 -14.69 9.60
C THR A 41 18.26 -13.69 10.24
N ASP A 42 18.59 -12.40 10.23
CA ASP A 42 17.77 -11.34 10.82
C ASP A 42 16.70 -10.83 9.83
N VAL A 43 16.73 -11.31 8.58
CA VAL A 43 15.79 -10.93 7.51
C VAL A 43 14.51 -11.76 7.62
N LEU A 44 13.45 -11.17 8.19
CA LEU A 44 12.14 -11.81 8.36
C LEU A 44 11.33 -11.92 7.06
N SER A 45 11.50 -10.97 6.14
CA SER A 45 10.78 -10.91 4.87
C SER A 45 11.55 -10.04 3.88
N ALA A 46 11.35 -10.31 2.59
CA ALA A 46 11.91 -9.54 1.50
C ALA A 46 10.98 -9.63 0.27
N TRP A 47 10.99 -8.60 -0.56
CA TRP A 47 10.18 -8.54 -1.78
C TRP A 47 10.99 -7.90 -2.90
N SER A 48 10.52 -8.08 -4.13
CA SER A 48 11.08 -7.40 -5.29
C SER A 48 9.94 -6.85 -6.15
N GLY A 49 10.24 -5.78 -6.88
CA GLY A 49 9.30 -5.14 -7.80
C GLY A 49 10.03 -4.62 -9.02
N ILE A 50 9.33 -4.53 -10.14
CA ILE A 50 9.85 -3.94 -11.37
C ILE A 50 9.31 -2.51 -11.45
N ARG A 51 10.21 -1.54 -11.66
CA ARG A 51 9.80 -0.16 -11.95
C ARG A 51 9.62 -0.01 -13.46
N PRO A 52 8.42 0.32 -13.95
CA PRO A 52 8.24 0.71 -15.33
C PRO A 52 8.81 2.12 -15.47
N LEU A 53 10.04 2.24 -15.96
CA LEU A 53 10.64 3.55 -16.19
C LEU A 53 10.18 4.06 -17.57
N ALA A 54 9.72 5.31 -17.63
CA ALA A 54 9.27 5.90 -18.87
C ALA A 54 10.48 6.39 -19.68
N THR A 55 10.51 5.98 -20.95
CA THR A 55 11.37 6.60 -21.96
C THR A 55 10.48 7.49 -22.81
N ASP A 56 10.81 8.77 -22.91
CA ASP A 56 10.11 9.68 -23.82
C ASP A 56 10.45 9.29 -25.28
N PRO A 57 9.48 8.89 -26.11
CA PRO A 57 9.71 8.50 -27.50
C PRO A 57 10.24 9.65 -28.38
N SER A 58 10.14 10.91 -27.92
CA SER A 58 10.68 12.09 -28.60
C SER A 58 12.09 12.50 -28.13
N ALA A 59 12.61 11.87 -27.07
CA ALA A 59 13.94 12.17 -26.55
C ALA A 59 15.04 11.62 -27.47
N LYS A 60 15.96 12.49 -27.89
CA LYS A 60 17.10 12.14 -28.77
C LYS A 60 18.20 11.31 -28.09
N SER A 61 18.14 11.12 -26.77
CA SER A 61 19.13 10.37 -25.99
C SER A 61 18.44 9.31 -25.14
N THR A 62 18.87 8.05 -25.29
CA THR A 62 18.41 6.89 -24.52
C THR A 62 18.98 6.83 -23.10
N GLU A 63 19.88 7.75 -22.74
CA GLU A 63 20.61 7.72 -21.46
C GLU A 63 19.93 8.51 -20.33
N SER A 64 18.94 9.36 -20.63
CA SER A 64 18.14 10.05 -19.62
C SER A 64 16.78 9.37 -19.48
N ILE A 65 16.77 8.19 -18.86
CA ILE A 65 15.52 7.58 -18.39
C ILE A 65 14.90 8.56 -17.39
N SER A 66 13.79 9.19 -17.75
CA SER A 66 13.09 10.11 -16.87
C SER A 66 12.47 9.32 -15.73
N ARG A 67 12.71 9.76 -14.49
CA ARG A 67 12.01 9.23 -13.31
C ARG A 67 10.62 9.83 -13.13
N ASP A 68 10.19 10.67 -14.07
CA ASP A 68 8.84 11.22 -14.08
C ASP A 68 7.91 10.34 -14.93
N TYR A 69 6.68 10.79 -15.11
CA TYR A 69 5.68 10.09 -15.92
C TYR A 69 5.56 10.75 -17.29
N VAL A 70 5.09 9.96 -18.26
CA VAL A 70 4.74 10.42 -19.60
C VAL A 70 3.28 10.07 -19.85
N VAL A 71 2.52 11.04 -20.36
CA VAL A 71 1.16 10.86 -20.86
C VAL A 71 1.16 11.24 -22.33
N CYS A 72 0.80 10.31 -23.21
CA CYS A 72 0.75 10.51 -24.65
C CYS A 72 -0.50 9.88 -25.27
N GLU A 73 -0.84 10.29 -26.47
CA GLU A 73 -1.85 9.64 -27.31
C GLU A 73 -1.14 8.94 -28.46
N ASP A 74 -0.96 7.62 -28.34
CA ASP A 74 -0.20 6.84 -29.34
C ASP A 74 -1.04 6.57 -30.60
N TYR A 75 -2.36 6.46 -30.42
CA TYR A 75 -3.34 6.29 -31.47
C TYR A 75 -4.57 7.14 -31.16
N PRO A 76 -5.34 7.60 -32.16
CA PRO A 76 -6.56 8.37 -31.93
C PRO A 76 -7.50 7.66 -30.95
N GLY A 77 -7.75 8.27 -29.78
CA GLY A 77 -8.59 7.72 -28.72
C GLY A 77 -7.86 6.84 -27.70
N LEU A 78 -6.57 6.53 -27.87
CA LEU A 78 -5.78 5.74 -26.94
C LEU A 78 -4.78 6.63 -26.17
N VAL A 79 -5.12 6.92 -24.92
CA VAL A 79 -4.22 7.59 -23.99
C VAL A 79 -3.36 6.56 -23.27
N THR A 80 -2.05 6.67 -23.46
CA THR A 80 -1.04 5.84 -22.80
C THR A 80 -0.37 6.64 -21.69
N MET A 81 -0.18 5.99 -20.54
CA MET A 81 0.52 6.55 -19.39
C MET A 81 1.61 5.57 -18.96
N SER A 82 2.84 6.06 -18.82
CA SER A 82 4.00 5.26 -18.43
C SER A 82 4.84 5.98 -17.40
N GLY A 83 5.52 5.24 -16.52
CA GLY A 83 6.32 5.80 -15.44
C GLY A 83 5.52 6.26 -14.24
N GLY A 84 6.01 7.30 -13.59
CA GLY A 84 5.37 7.93 -12.44
C GLY A 84 5.80 7.39 -11.08
N LYS A 85 5.78 8.29 -10.10
CA LYS A 85 6.05 7.99 -8.70
C LYS A 85 4.73 7.85 -7.97
N TRP A 86 4.69 7.04 -6.91
CA TRP A 86 3.54 7.01 -6.01
C TRP A 86 3.21 8.42 -5.47
N THR A 87 4.22 9.26 -5.22
CA THR A 87 4.03 10.63 -4.74
C THR A 87 3.37 11.57 -5.76
N THR A 88 3.43 11.24 -7.06
CA THR A 88 2.85 12.06 -8.14
C THR A 88 1.60 11.44 -8.74
N TYR A 89 1.04 10.38 -8.12
CA TYR A 89 -0.05 9.60 -8.71
C TYR A 89 -1.29 10.46 -9.04
N ARG A 90 -1.62 11.43 -8.17
CA ARG A 90 -2.80 12.30 -8.32
C ARG A 90 -2.66 13.23 -9.53
N SER A 91 -1.53 13.95 -9.64
CA SER A 91 -1.28 14.85 -10.78
C SER A 91 -1.15 14.07 -12.09
N MET A 92 -0.50 12.90 -12.04
CA MET A 92 -0.39 12.00 -13.18
C MET A 92 -1.76 11.52 -13.66
N ALA A 93 -2.67 11.17 -12.75
CA ALA A 93 -4.04 10.79 -13.09
C ALA A 93 -4.84 11.96 -13.67
N GLU A 94 -4.66 13.17 -13.14
CA GLU A 94 -5.27 14.39 -13.70
C GLU A 94 -4.79 14.66 -15.13
N ASP A 95 -3.50 14.55 -15.41
CA ASP A 95 -2.95 14.71 -16.75
C ASP A 95 -3.48 13.66 -17.73
N ALA A 96 -3.60 12.41 -17.29
CA ALA A 96 -4.20 11.33 -18.09
C ALA A 96 -5.68 11.62 -18.43
N VAL A 97 -6.47 12.11 -17.47
CA VAL A 97 -7.87 12.50 -17.69
C VAL A 97 -7.94 13.69 -18.65
N ASN A 98 -7.08 14.70 -18.50
CA ASN A 98 -7.01 15.85 -19.39
C ASN A 98 -6.67 15.44 -20.83
N ALA A 99 -5.72 14.52 -21.02
CA ALA A 99 -5.40 13.94 -22.32
C ALA A 99 -6.60 13.20 -22.93
N ALA A 100 -7.34 12.44 -22.12
CA ALA A 100 -8.54 11.73 -22.57
C ALA A 100 -9.69 12.68 -22.95
N ILE A 101 -9.89 13.76 -22.19
CA ILE A 101 -10.86 14.83 -22.52
C ILE A 101 -10.53 15.44 -23.88
N LYS A 102 -9.26 15.77 -24.11
CA LYS A 102 -8.79 16.35 -25.37
C LYS A 102 -8.97 15.39 -26.54
N SER A 103 -8.53 14.14 -26.40
CA SER A 103 -8.63 13.09 -27.41
C SER A 103 -10.09 12.80 -27.78
N GLY A 104 -10.95 12.66 -26.78
CA GLY A 104 -12.39 12.41 -26.95
C GLY A 104 -13.23 13.65 -27.33
N LYS A 105 -12.62 14.84 -27.45
CA LYS A 105 -13.31 16.12 -27.66
C LYS A 105 -14.45 16.36 -26.65
N LEU A 106 -14.23 15.95 -25.40
CA LEU A 106 -15.21 16.07 -24.33
C LEU A 106 -15.24 17.49 -23.77
N THR A 107 -16.41 17.93 -23.30
CA THR A 107 -16.56 19.20 -22.58
C THR A 107 -16.90 18.89 -21.12
N PRO A 108 -15.92 18.94 -20.20
CA PRO A 108 -16.18 18.68 -18.80
C PRO A 108 -17.06 19.79 -18.20
N LYS A 109 -17.94 19.42 -17.26
CA LYS A 109 -18.80 20.39 -16.56
C LYS A 109 -18.04 21.19 -15.50
N ASN A 110 -17.04 20.55 -14.89
CA ASN A 110 -16.26 21.08 -13.77
C ASN A 110 -14.76 20.84 -14.02
N GLU A 111 -13.92 21.58 -13.31
CA GLU A 111 -12.49 21.29 -13.23
C GLU A 111 -12.20 20.05 -12.36
N CYS A 112 -10.94 19.63 -12.32
CA CYS A 112 -10.50 18.53 -11.48
C CYS A 112 -10.68 18.85 -9.99
N LEU A 113 -11.47 18.03 -9.29
CA LEU A 113 -11.75 18.21 -7.86
C LEU A 113 -10.87 17.36 -6.95
N THR A 114 -9.93 16.58 -7.51
CA THR A 114 -9.19 15.55 -6.76
C THR A 114 -8.22 16.12 -5.72
N THR A 115 -7.90 17.41 -5.78
CA THR A 115 -7.06 18.09 -4.78
C THR A 115 -7.77 18.22 -3.43
N GLU A 116 -9.08 18.46 -3.46
CA GLU A 116 -9.91 18.64 -2.25
C GLU A 116 -10.67 17.37 -1.87
N LEU A 117 -10.69 16.37 -2.75
CA LEU A 117 -11.39 15.11 -2.50
C LEU A 117 -10.61 14.23 -1.53
N GLN A 118 -11.21 13.96 -0.37
CA GLN A 118 -10.66 12.98 0.56
C GLN A 118 -10.78 11.56 0.00
N ILE A 119 -9.71 10.78 0.18
CA ILE A 119 -9.75 9.35 -0.14
C ILE A 119 -10.74 8.63 0.77
N ILE A 120 -11.27 7.54 0.27
CA ILE A 120 -12.20 6.68 1.00
C ILE A 120 -11.59 6.26 2.34
N GLY A 121 -12.34 6.45 3.43
CA GLY A 121 -11.89 6.19 4.80
C GLY A 121 -11.17 7.36 5.48
N GLY A 122 -10.79 8.40 4.74
CA GLY A 122 -10.12 9.59 5.28
C GLY A 122 -11.06 10.65 5.86
N ASP A 123 -12.27 10.77 5.32
CA ASP A 123 -13.25 11.76 5.79
C ASP A 123 -13.68 11.46 7.23
N GLY A 124 -13.59 12.49 8.09
CA GLY A 124 -13.90 12.39 9.52
C GLY A 124 -12.92 11.55 10.36
N TRP A 125 -11.81 11.08 9.79
CA TRP A 125 -10.82 10.31 10.53
C TRP A 125 -9.89 11.21 11.35
N ASP A 126 -9.76 10.87 12.64
CA ASP A 126 -8.73 11.42 13.53
C ASP A 126 -7.89 10.31 14.16
N SER A 127 -6.66 10.65 14.57
CA SER A 127 -5.72 9.77 15.27
C SER A 127 -6.26 9.13 16.55
N ALA A 128 -7.25 9.76 17.22
CA ALA A 128 -7.92 9.24 18.41
C ALA A 128 -9.19 8.43 18.11
N SER A 129 -9.60 8.30 16.84
CA SER A 129 -10.82 7.56 16.44
C SER A 129 -10.82 6.10 16.90
N PHE A 130 -9.64 5.51 17.13
CA PHE A 130 -9.51 4.17 17.68
C PHE A 130 -10.17 4.01 19.06
N THR A 131 -10.30 5.08 19.84
CA THR A 131 -10.91 5.04 21.18
C THR A 131 -12.38 4.66 21.11
N VAL A 132 -13.10 5.17 20.09
CA VAL A 132 -14.50 4.82 19.82
C VAL A 132 -14.61 3.34 19.51
N ILE A 133 -13.71 2.81 18.68
CA ILE A 133 -13.70 1.39 18.31
C ILE A 133 -13.39 0.52 19.53
N ALA A 134 -12.37 0.89 20.30
CA ALA A 134 -11.97 0.18 21.50
C ALA A 134 -13.12 0.07 22.50
N GLN A 135 -13.85 1.17 22.73
CA GLN A 135 -14.97 1.22 23.67
C GLN A 135 -16.23 0.52 23.15
N LYS A 136 -16.51 0.62 21.84
CA LYS A 136 -17.75 0.12 21.23
C LYS A 136 -17.75 -1.38 20.99
N TYR A 137 -16.60 -1.97 20.68
CA TYR A 137 -16.49 -3.38 20.30
C TYR A 137 -15.75 -4.21 21.35
N THR A 138 -16.22 -5.44 21.57
CA THR A 138 -15.61 -6.40 22.49
C THR A 138 -15.00 -7.58 21.73
N LEU A 139 -13.91 -8.13 22.25
CA LEU A 139 -13.30 -9.36 21.79
C LEU A 139 -13.40 -10.43 22.88
N MET A 140 -13.74 -11.65 22.50
CA MET A 140 -13.69 -12.80 23.40
C MET A 140 -12.24 -13.24 23.67
N LYS A 141 -11.74 -12.96 24.87
CA LYS A 141 -10.40 -13.39 25.31
C LYS A 141 -10.48 -14.50 26.34
N LEU A 142 -9.48 -15.37 26.36
CA LEU A 142 -9.29 -16.36 27.41
C LEU A 142 -8.95 -15.65 28.72
N SER A 143 -9.69 -15.95 29.79
CA SER A 143 -9.43 -15.38 31.10
C SER A 143 -8.08 -15.87 31.64
N SER A 144 -7.28 -14.95 32.17
CA SER A 144 -5.99 -15.26 32.81
C SER A 144 -6.14 -16.18 34.03
N HIS A 145 -7.32 -16.18 34.65
CA HIS A 145 -7.72 -17.13 35.68
C HIS A 145 -8.81 -18.04 35.13
N GLY A 146 -8.48 -19.29 34.80
CA GLY A 146 -9.45 -20.35 34.57
C GLY A 146 -9.83 -20.67 33.12
N GLY A 147 -9.20 -20.06 32.11
CA GLY A 147 -9.34 -20.47 30.70
C GLY A 147 -10.75 -20.34 30.12
N LYS A 148 -11.62 -19.53 30.72
CA LYS A 148 -12.97 -19.27 30.20
C LYS A 148 -12.90 -18.11 29.20
N LEU A 149 -13.67 -18.21 28.11
CA LEU A 149 -13.83 -17.08 27.19
C LEU A 149 -14.71 -16.01 27.86
N VAL A 150 -14.17 -14.81 28.02
CA VAL A 150 -14.86 -13.67 28.61
C VAL A 150 -14.85 -12.52 27.60
N PRO A 151 -15.99 -11.84 27.38
CA PRO A 151 -16.03 -10.65 26.55
C PRO A 151 -15.23 -9.55 27.24
N GLN A 152 -14.17 -9.09 26.57
CA GLN A 152 -13.35 -7.99 27.03
C GLN A 152 -13.38 -6.86 25.99
N VAL A 153 -13.24 -5.63 26.45
CA VAL A 153 -13.05 -4.46 25.59
C VAL A 153 -11.93 -4.74 24.58
N MET A 154 -12.12 -4.32 23.33
CA MET A 154 -11.12 -4.52 22.29
C MET A 154 -9.78 -3.94 22.72
N ASP A 155 -8.71 -4.69 22.43
CA ASP A 155 -7.35 -4.27 22.74
C ASP A 155 -6.98 -2.97 22.01
N THR A 156 -6.34 -2.04 22.71
CA THR A 156 -5.91 -0.76 22.12
C THR A 156 -5.03 -0.94 20.89
N VAL A 157 -4.19 -1.98 20.85
CA VAL A 157 -3.33 -2.27 19.68
C VAL A 157 -4.19 -2.66 18.49
N ALA A 158 -5.17 -3.53 18.68
CA ALA A 158 -6.08 -3.97 17.62
C ALA A 158 -6.96 -2.81 17.13
N ALA A 159 -7.55 -2.03 18.05
CA ALA A 159 -8.37 -0.87 17.71
C ALA A 159 -7.57 0.18 16.96
N LYS A 160 -6.34 0.47 17.39
CA LYS A 160 -5.44 1.42 16.71
C LYS A 160 -5.05 0.92 15.33
N HIS A 161 -4.75 -0.36 15.19
CA HIS A 161 -4.48 -0.96 13.89
C HIS A 161 -5.67 -0.82 12.94
N LEU A 162 -6.88 -1.19 13.38
CA LEU A 162 -8.08 -1.05 12.55
C LEU A 162 -8.33 0.40 12.15
N SER A 163 -8.30 1.33 13.11
CA SER A 163 -8.48 2.76 12.86
C SER A 163 -7.45 3.30 11.87
N HIS A 164 -6.18 2.89 12.00
CA HIS A 164 -5.11 3.38 11.13
C HIS A 164 -5.18 2.79 9.71
N SER A 165 -5.49 1.50 9.59
CA SER A 165 -5.52 0.80 8.31
C SER A 165 -6.78 1.07 7.49
N TYR A 166 -7.94 1.20 8.15
CA TYR A 166 -9.24 1.32 7.47
C TYR A 166 -9.89 2.70 7.60
N GLY A 167 -9.28 3.63 8.35
CA GLY A 167 -9.85 4.95 8.56
C GLY A 167 -11.24 4.86 9.20
N THR A 168 -12.22 5.60 8.67
CA THR A 168 -13.61 5.56 9.15
C THR A 168 -14.34 4.25 8.83
N PHE A 169 -13.82 3.39 7.97
CA PHE A 169 -14.38 2.05 7.76
C PHE A 169 -14.01 1.05 8.84
N ALA A 170 -13.13 1.42 9.76
CA ALA A 170 -12.75 0.58 10.88
C ALA A 170 -13.94 0.18 11.76
N ASP A 171 -14.95 1.04 11.90
CA ASP A 171 -16.21 0.71 12.59
C ASP A 171 -16.95 -0.44 11.90
N ARG A 172 -17.09 -0.39 10.58
CA ARG A 172 -17.72 -1.45 9.78
C ARG A 172 -16.92 -2.75 9.84
N ALA A 173 -15.60 -2.67 9.77
CA ALA A 173 -14.73 -3.83 9.88
C ALA A 173 -14.89 -4.51 11.26
N ALA A 174 -14.89 -3.73 12.33
CA ALA A 174 -15.09 -4.24 13.69
C ALA A 174 -16.50 -4.84 13.88
N ALA A 175 -17.54 -4.21 13.34
CA ALA A 175 -18.91 -4.72 13.38
C ALA A 175 -19.06 -6.07 12.66
N ILE A 176 -18.42 -6.23 11.50
CA ILE A 176 -18.41 -7.51 10.77
C ILE A 176 -17.68 -8.58 11.59
N ALA A 177 -16.52 -8.25 12.16
CA ALA A 177 -15.74 -9.19 12.97
C ALA A 177 -16.54 -9.71 14.17
N GLN A 178 -17.24 -8.83 14.89
CA GLN A 178 -18.07 -9.22 16.02
C GLN A 178 -19.30 -10.03 15.59
N LYS A 179 -19.98 -9.63 14.51
CA LYS A 179 -21.14 -10.36 13.98
C LYS A 179 -20.79 -11.78 13.52
N GLN A 180 -19.60 -11.97 12.96
CA GLN A 180 -19.12 -13.26 12.47
C GLN A 180 -18.42 -14.09 13.54
N GLU A 181 -18.38 -13.61 14.78
CA GLU A 181 -17.67 -14.25 15.91
C GLU A 181 -16.20 -14.59 15.58
N LEU A 182 -15.57 -13.76 14.72
CA LEU A 182 -14.16 -13.94 14.34
C LEU A 182 -13.22 -13.69 15.51
N ASP A 183 -13.72 -13.03 16.56
CA ASP A 183 -13.05 -12.79 17.83
C ASP A 183 -12.89 -14.05 18.71
N LYS A 184 -13.55 -15.17 18.36
CA LYS A 184 -13.27 -16.46 18.99
C LYS A 184 -11.88 -16.93 18.56
N ALA A 185 -11.01 -17.16 19.54
CA ALA A 185 -9.57 -17.44 19.43
C ALA A 185 -9.14 -18.47 18.35
N THR A 186 -10.07 -19.27 17.85
CA THR A 186 -9.82 -20.31 16.83
C THR A 186 -9.86 -19.80 15.38
N LYS A 187 -10.51 -18.65 15.07
CA LYS A 187 -10.67 -18.17 13.66
C LYS A 187 -9.90 -16.91 13.29
N PHE A 188 -9.54 -16.06 14.26
CA PHE A 188 -8.88 -14.78 13.96
C PHE A 188 -7.49 -14.96 13.35
N LEU A 189 -6.71 -15.95 13.82
CA LEU A 189 -5.35 -16.22 13.33
C LEU A 189 -5.31 -16.93 11.97
N GLU A 190 -6.35 -17.68 11.60
CA GLU A 190 -6.45 -18.32 10.28
C GLU A 190 -6.93 -17.34 9.21
N THR A 191 -7.84 -16.43 9.56
CA THR A 191 -8.46 -15.52 8.58
C THR A 191 -7.54 -14.37 8.16
N PHE A 192 -6.66 -13.88 9.04
CA PHE A 192 -5.74 -12.78 8.72
C PHE A 192 -4.39 -13.21 8.13
N LYS A 193 -3.97 -14.47 8.30
CA LYS A 193 -2.79 -15.01 7.59
C LYS A 193 -2.96 -15.03 6.06
N CYS A 194 -4.18 -15.07 5.56
CA CYS A 194 -4.47 -15.02 4.12
C CYS A 194 -4.50 -13.60 3.54
N LEU A 195 -4.60 -12.55 4.36
CA LEU A 195 -4.72 -11.16 3.90
C LEU A 195 -3.40 -10.39 3.87
N GLU A 196 -2.32 -10.93 4.45
CA GLU A 196 -0.96 -10.34 4.35
C GLU A 196 -0.14 -10.86 3.15
N ILE A 197 -0.73 -11.65 2.24
CA ILE A 197 -0.06 -12.20 1.04
C ILE A 197 -0.82 -11.87 -0.26
N ALA A 198 -1.50 -10.73 -0.33
CA ALA A 198 -2.03 -10.21 -1.59
C ALA A 198 -1.49 -8.81 -1.88
#